data_AF-A0A5C8NXF5-F1
#
_entry.id   AF-A0A5C8NXF5-F1
#
_cell.length_a   1.000
_cell.length_b   1.000
_cell.length_c   1.000
_cell.angle_alpha   90.00
_cell.angle_beta   90.00
_cell.angle_gamma   90.00
#
_symmetry.space_group_name_H-M   'P 1'
#
loop_
_entity.id
_entity.type
_entity.pdbx_description
1 polymer ?
#
loop_
_entity_poly.entity_id
_entity_poly.type
_entity_poly.pdbx_seq_one_letter_code
_entity_poly.pdbx_strand_id
1 'polypeptide(L)'
;MHSDFTRRISYDTFLRKYTMTKSAEYFLGYYTHLIADDLWLTGFYLPWLKNRMENDKQVFTRYHNDFRLLNGKLLRYYRMGLELTDGLEHVFIPDLDEVPAKNVKAFLPHLKQDMENSQKDTDEPLQVFTLEQIIGYIETSVEKGIFYVNKG
;
A
#
# COMPACT_ATOMS: atom_id res chain seq x y z
N MET A 1 8.83 0.07 -32.08
CA MET A 1 9.14 1.10 -31.08
C MET A 1 8.32 0.75 -29.84
N HIS A 2 8.89 -0.04 -28.93
CA HIS A 2 8.21 -0.42 -27.69
C HIS A 2 8.30 0.77 -26.74
N SER A 3 7.18 1.47 -26.52
CA SER A 3 7.08 2.48 -25.48
C SER A 3 6.97 1.76 -24.14
N ASP A 4 8.01 1.84 -23.32
CA ASP A 4 7.96 1.52 -21.89
C ASP A 4 6.93 2.45 -21.22
N PHE A 5 5.66 2.01 -21.18
CA PHE A 5 4.60 2.65 -20.41
C PHE A 5 4.74 2.33 -18.92
N THR A 6 5.95 2.30 -18.37
CA THR A 6 6.13 2.29 -16.92
C THR A 6 5.67 3.66 -16.42
N ARG A 7 4.44 3.74 -15.91
CA ARG A 7 3.96 4.87 -15.11
C ARG A 7 4.90 4.97 -13.90
N ARG A 8 5.95 5.77 -14.03
CA ARG A 8 6.82 6.10 -12.89
C ARG A 8 6.07 7.07 -12.00
N ILE A 9 6.05 6.78 -10.72
CA ILE A 9 5.42 7.67 -9.74
C ILE A 9 6.45 8.71 -9.33
N SER A 10 6.09 9.98 -9.51
CA SER A 10 6.99 11.11 -9.22
C SER A 10 6.92 11.49 -7.74
N TYR A 11 7.26 10.55 -6.85
CA TYR A 11 7.25 10.79 -5.39
C TYR A 11 8.22 11.91 -4.99
N ASP A 12 9.31 12.14 -5.72
CA ASP A 12 10.23 13.27 -5.46
C ASP A 12 9.55 14.63 -5.61
N THR A 13 8.63 14.76 -6.58
CA THR A 13 7.85 15.98 -6.78
C THR A 13 6.87 16.19 -5.64
N PHE A 14 6.26 15.11 -5.15
CA PHE A 14 5.39 15.14 -3.98
C PHE A 14 6.16 15.60 -2.73
N LEU A 15 7.33 15.02 -2.45
CA LEU A 15 8.15 15.39 -1.31
C LEU A 15 8.45 16.89 -1.32
N ARG A 16 8.97 17.42 -2.44
CA ARG A 16 9.28 18.85 -2.59
C ARG A 16 8.07 19.76 -2.36
N LYS A 17 6.91 19.36 -2.88
CA LYS A 17 5.65 20.13 -2.79
C LYS A 17 5.15 20.26 -1.35
N TYR A 18 5.35 19.23 -0.53
CA TYR A 18 4.77 19.14 0.82
C TYR A 18 5.79 19.20 1.97
N THR A 19 7.07 19.50 1.69
CA THR A 19 8.16 19.56 2.68
C THR A 19 7.89 20.45 3.91
N MET A 20 7.06 21.50 3.79
CA MET A 20 6.83 22.50 4.86
C MET A 20 5.47 22.37 5.59
N THR A 21 4.79 21.23 5.46
CA THR A 21 3.38 21.14 5.85
C THR A 21 3.19 20.61 7.29
N LYS A 22 2.16 21.13 7.99
CA LYS A 22 1.91 20.89 9.44
C LYS A 22 1.49 19.45 9.80
N SER A 23 1.12 18.61 8.83
CA SER A 23 0.64 17.24 9.08
C SER A 23 1.70 16.20 8.73
N ALA A 24 2.91 16.39 9.26
CA ALA A 24 4.11 15.66 8.86
C ALA A 24 3.88 14.13 8.77
N GLU A 25 3.19 13.54 9.75
CA GLU A 25 2.89 12.10 9.76
C GLU A 25 2.01 11.64 8.59
N TYR A 26 0.93 12.37 8.30
CA TYR A 26 0.05 12.06 7.15
C TYR A 26 0.81 12.19 5.83
N PHE A 27 1.61 13.25 5.68
CA PHE A 27 2.43 13.45 4.48
C PHE A 27 3.50 12.37 4.32
N LEU A 28 4.15 11.96 5.41
CA LEU A 28 5.14 10.88 5.40
C LEU A 28 4.49 9.54 5.05
N GLY A 29 3.30 9.26 5.59
CA GLY A 29 2.51 8.09 5.23
C GLY A 29 2.16 8.06 3.74
N TYR A 30 1.63 9.16 3.22
CA TYR A 30 1.30 9.28 1.80
C TYR A 30 2.55 9.19 0.90
N TYR A 31 3.64 9.84 1.29
CA TYR A 31 4.90 9.78 0.56
C TYR A 31 5.45 8.35 0.49
N THR A 32 5.43 7.62 1.60
CA THR A 32 5.85 6.21 1.66
C THR A 32 4.93 5.34 0.80
N HIS A 33 3.63 5.63 0.75
CA HIS A 33 2.69 4.97 -0.16
C HIS A 33 3.04 5.20 -1.63
N LEU A 34 3.44 6.41 -2.04
CA LEU A 34 3.86 6.68 -3.43
C LEU A 34 5.14 5.91 -3.81
N ILE A 35 6.08 5.74 -2.87
CA ILE A 35 7.26 4.91 -3.06
C ILE A 35 6.87 3.44 -3.21
N ALA A 36 5.95 2.97 -2.37
CA ALA A 36 5.44 1.61 -2.43
C ALA A 36 4.79 1.35 -3.80
N ASP A 37 3.91 2.24 -4.27
CA ASP A 37 3.30 2.11 -5.59
C ASP A 37 4.34 2.10 -6.74
N ASP A 38 5.42 2.90 -6.66
CA ASP A 38 6.51 2.88 -7.64
C ASP A 38 7.22 1.53 -7.66
N LEU A 39 7.57 1.00 -6.48
CA LEU A 39 8.17 -0.33 -6.32
C LEU A 39 7.22 -1.43 -6.78
N TRP A 40 5.92 -1.27 -6.54
CA TRP A 40 4.91 -2.21 -7.00
C TRP A 40 4.87 -2.23 -8.52
N LEU A 41 4.76 -1.07 -9.18
CA LEU A 41 4.67 -0.95 -10.63
C LEU A 41 5.96 -1.37 -11.36
N THR A 42 7.12 -1.20 -10.74
CA THR A 42 8.42 -1.51 -11.35
C THR A 42 8.96 -2.90 -10.98
N GLY A 43 8.53 -3.48 -9.85
CA GLY A 43 9.02 -4.75 -9.33
C GLY A 43 8.00 -5.89 -9.27
N PHE A 44 6.75 -5.62 -8.86
CA PHE A 44 5.74 -6.66 -8.56
C PHE A 44 4.65 -6.80 -9.62
N TYR A 45 4.15 -5.68 -10.14
CA TYR A 45 3.17 -5.61 -11.22
C TYR A 45 3.86 -5.81 -12.57
N LEU A 46 4.52 -6.95 -12.69
CA LEU A 46 5.23 -7.32 -13.90
C LEU A 46 4.19 -7.57 -15.02
N PRO A 47 4.49 -7.19 -16.27
CA PRO A 47 3.59 -7.39 -17.41
C PRO A 47 3.03 -8.82 -17.54
N TRP A 48 3.76 -9.83 -17.05
CA TRP A 48 3.29 -11.23 -17.02
C TRP A 48 2.13 -11.45 -16.05
N LEU A 49 2.13 -10.85 -14.86
CA LEU A 49 1.05 -11.02 -13.88
C LEU A 49 -0.22 -10.33 -14.37
N LYS A 50 -0.08 -9.12 -14.94
CA LYS A 50 -1.16 -8.42 -15.62
C LYS A 50 -1.75 -9.26 -16.75
N ASN A 51 -0.91 -9.75 -17.66
CA ASN A 51 -1.35 -10.60 -18.78
C ASN A 51 -2.06 -11.86 -18.27
N ARG A 52 -1.55 -12.49 -17.20
CA ARG A 52 -2.16 -13.68 -16.63
C ARG A 52 -3.53 -13.39 -16.00
N MET A 53 -3.71 -12.26 -15.32
CA MET A 53 -5.01 -11.85 -14.78
C MET A 53 -6.03 -11.51 -15.87
N GLU A 54 -5.59 -10.91 -16.98
CA GLU A 54 -6.48 -10.58 -18.11
C GLU A 54 -6.96 -11.84 -18.85
N ASN A 55 -6.15 -12.91 -18.86
CA ASN A 55 -6.45 -14.14 -19.61
C ASN A 55 -6.96 -15.29 -18.73
N ASP A 56 -6.86 -15.21 -17.40
CA ASP A 56 -7.37 -16.23 -16.47
C ASP A 56 -8.13 -15.58 -15.30
N LYS A 57 -9.47 -15.64 -15.36
CA LYS A 57 -10.36 -15.11 -14.30
C LYS A 57 -10.10 -15.77 -12.94
N GLN A 58 -9.64 -17.01 -12.89
CA GLN A 58 -9.30 -17.67 -11.63
C GLN A 58 -8.06 -17.05 -11.01
N VAL A 59 -7.08 -16.60 -11.81
CA VAL A 59 -5.90 -15.90 -11.28
C VAL A 59 -6.29 -14.56 -10.69
N PHE A 60 -7.23 -13.83 -11.31
CA PHE A 60 -7.75 -12.58 -10.74
C PHE A 60 -8.40 -12.80 -9.36
N THR A 61 -9.24 -13.84 -9.22
CA THR A 61 -9.86 -14.17 -7.92
C THR A 61 -8.82 -14.54 -6.87
N ARG A 62 -7.83 -15.38 -7.22
CA ARG A 62 -6.73 -15.78 -6.32
C ARG A 62 -5.88 -14.59 -5.90
N TYR A 63 -5.56 -13.71 -6.84
CA TYR A 63 -4.85 -12.45 -6.58
C TYR A 63 -5.58 -11.58 -5.57
N HIS A 64 -6.90 -11.40 -5.73
CA HIS A 64 -7.70 -10.63 -4.78
C HIS A 64 -7.82 -11.32 -3.42
N ASN A 65 -7.94 -12.65 -3.39
CA ASN A 65 -7.96 -13.43 -2.14
C ASN A 65 -6.67 -13.27 -1.34
N ASP A 66 -5.52 -13.26 -2.03
CA ASP A 66 -4.22 -13.04 -1.38
C ASP A 66 -4.16 -11.71 -0.62
N PHE A 67 -4.71 -10.61 -1.13
CA PHE A 67 -4.75 -9.34 -0.37
C PHE A 67 -5.55 -9.47 0.93
N ARG A 68 -6.67 -10.20 0.91
CA ARG A 68 -7.48 -10.45 2.11
C ARG A 68 -6.68 -11.25 3.13
N LEU A 69 -6.02 -12.32 2.70
CA LEU A 69 -5.18 -13.16 3.56
C LEU A 69 -3.95 -12.41 4.08
N LEU A 70 -3.35 -11.55 3.24
CA LEU A 70 -2.19 -10.75 3.59
C LEU A 70 -2.47 -9.78 4.73
N ASN A 71 -3.65 -9.15 4.79
CA ASN A 71 -4.03 -8.28 5.91
C ASN A 71 -3.82 -8.98 7.27
N GLY A 72 -4.33 -10.21 7.40
CA GLY A 72 -4.23 -10.96 8.66
C GLY A 72 -2.82 -11.48 8.93
N LYS A 73 -2.14 -11.96 7.88
CA LYS A 73 -0.75 -12.45 8.00
C LYS A 73 0.23 -11.34 8.38
N LEU A 74 0.04 -10.13 7.82
CA LEU A 74 0.88 -8.96 8.12
C LEU A 74 0.62 -8.42 9.53
N LEU A 75 -0.64 -8.35 9.97
CA LEU A 75 -0.98 -8.01 11.37
C LEU A 75 -0.24 -8.94 12.35
N ARG A 76 -0.30 -10.26 12.10
CA ARG A 76 0.42 -11.26 12.91
C ARG A 76 1.94 -11.09 12.86
N TYR A 77 2.51 -10.87 11.68
CA TYR A 77 3.96 -10.72 11.49
C TYR A 77 4.52 -9.51 12.26
N TYR A 78 3.88 -8.35 12.10
CA TYR A 78 4.29 -7.11 12.77
C TYR A 78 3.79 -6.98 14.21
N ARG A 79 3.06 -7.99 14.70
CA ARG A 79 2.46 -8.01 16.06
C ARG A 79 1.55 -6.80 16.31
N MET A 80 0.73 -6.47 15.32
CA MET A 80 -0.26 -5.41 15.37
C MET A 80 -1.66 -6.00 15.50
N GLY A 81 -2.52 -5.41 16.32
CA GLY A 81 -3.94 -5.74 16.41
C GLY A 81 -4.85 -4.64 15.85
N LEU A 82 -6.14 -4.69 16.21
CA LEU A 82 -7.15 -3.72 15.74
C LEU A 82 -6.94 -2.32 16.33
N GLU A 83 -6.11 -2.20 17.36
CA GLU A 83 -5.70 -0.91 17.92
C GLU A 83 -5.07 0.02 16.87
N LEU A 84 -4.55 -0.52 15.76
CA LEU A 84 -4.07 0.27 14.63
C LEU A 84 -5.18 1.09 13.95
N THR A 85 -6.43 0.69 14.12
CA THR A 85 -7.60 1.41 13.59
C THR A 85 -8.30 2.30 14.62
N ASP A 86 -7.84 2.30 15.86
CA ASP A 86 -8.45 3.10 16.93
C ASP A 86 -8.20 4.60 16.68
N GLY A 87 -9.29 5.38 16.71
CA GLY A 87 -9.22 6.83 16.56
C GLY A 87 -8.93 7.30 15.13
N LEU A 88 -8.95 6.43 14.12
CA LEU A 88 -8.79 6.83 12.70
C LEU A 88 -9.83 7.88 12.28
N GLU A 89 -11.04 7.83 12.83
CA GLU A 89 -12.09 8.83 12.63
C GLU A 89 -11.75 10.24 13.15
N HIS A 90 -10.78 10.34 14.04
CA HIS A 90 -10.33 11.58 14.67
C HIS A 90 -9.02 12.11 14.09
N VAL A 91 -8.36 11.36 13.20
CA VAL A 91 -7.12 11.79 12.55
C VAL A 91 -7.39 12.99 11.64
N PHE A 92 -6.53 13.99 11.74
CA PHE A 92 -6.55 15.11 10.81
C PHE A 92 -6.05 14.65 9.43
N ILE A 93 -6.96 14.65 8.45
CA ILE A 93 -6.68 14.31 7.06
C ILE A 93 -6.72 15.62 6.25
N PRO A 94 -5.58 16.14 5.77
CA PRO A 94 -5.53 17.31 4.91
C PRO A 94 -6.07 16.98 3.51
N ASP A 95 -6.55 17.99 2.79
CA ASP A 95 -6.76 17.87 1.35
C ASP A 95 -5.40 17.88 0.63
N LEU A 96 -5.19 16.90 -0.25
CA LEU A 96 -4.08 16.85 -1.20
C LEU A 96 -4.62 17.08 -2.62
N ASP A 97 -3.79 17.58 -3.53
CA ASP A 97 -4.21 17.69 -4.93
C ASP A 97 -4.37 16.30 -5.56
N GLU A 98 -3.62 15.33 -5.05
CA GLU A 98 -3.62 13.94 -5.48
C GLU A 98 -4.85 13.18 -4.96
N VAL A 99 -5.32 13.50 -3.74
CA VAL A 99 -6.52 12.91 -3.15
C VAL A 99 -7.21 13.87 -2.18
N PRO A 100 -8.50 14.17 -2.37
CA PRO A 100 -9.23 15.01 -1.43
C PRO A 100 -9.55 14.24 -0.14
N ALA A 101 -9.53 14.93 0.99
CA ALA A 101 -9.70 14.35 2.32
C ALA A 101 -11.02 13.56 2.45
N LYS A 102 -12.08 14.01 1.77
CA LYS A 102 -13.39 13.33 1.76
C LYS A 102 -13.32 11.89 1.23
N ASN A 103 -12.46 11.64 0.24
CA ASN A 103 -12.34 10.30 -0.36
C ASN A 103 -11.62 9.35 0.60
N VAL A 104 -10.59 9.85 1.28
CA VAL A 104 -9.86 9.09 2.31
C VAL A 104 -10.78 8.78 3.49
N LYS A 105 -11.55 9.76 3.96
CA LYS A 105 -12.54 9.57 5.05
C LYS A 105 -13.60 8.54 4.69
N ALA A 106 -14.08 8.55 3.44
CA ALA A 106 -15.04 7.55 2.96
C ALA A 106 -14.47 6.13 2.92
N PHE A 107 -13.14 5.99 2.86
CA PHE A 107 -12.46 4.69 2.83
C PHE A 107 -12.23 4.09 4.23
N LEU A 108 -12.13 4.92 5.29
CA LEU A 108 -11.81 4.46 6.65
C LEU A 108 -12.72 3.33 7.18
N PRO A 109 -14.06 3.35 6.98
CA PRO A 109 -14.91 2.25 7.43
C PRO A 109 -14.59 0.92 6.76
N HIS A 110 -14.20 0.94 5.48
CA HIS A 110 -13.81 -0.25 4.73
C HIS A 110 -12.48 -0.82 5.23
N LEU A 111 -11.49 0.05 5.49
CA LEU A 111 -10.23 -0.35 6.09
C LEU A 111 -10.43 -1.05 7.43
N LYS A 112 -11.27 -0.48 8.31
CA LYS A 112 -11.58 -1.08 9.61
C LYS A 112 -12.22 -2.46 9.47
N GLN A 113 -13.21 -2.58 8.58
CA GLN A 113 -13.88 -3.84 8.31
C GLN A 113 -12.91 -4.90 7.76
N ASP A 114 -11.98 -4.52 6.87
CA ASP A 114 -10.98 -5.43 6.32
C ASP A 114 -10.03 -5.95 7.41
N MET A 115 -9.60 -5.08 8.34
CA MET A 115 -8.75 -5.49 9.46
C MET A 115 -9.49 -6.44 10.42
N GLU A 116 -10.75 -6.15 10.76
CA GLU A 116 -11.59 -7.02 11.58
C GLU A 116 -11.82 -8.39 10.96
N ASN A 117 -12.09 -8.44 9.64
CA ASN A 117 -12.29 -9.68 8.91
C ASN A 117 -11.01 -10.52 8.83
N SER A 118 -9.86 -9.86 8.70
CA SER A 118 -8.57 -10.52 8.47
C SER A 118 -8.05 -11.32 9.66
N GLN A 119 -8.56 -11.10 10.88
CA GLN A 119 -8.18 -11.88 12.06
C GLN A 119 -8.65 -13.34 12.02
N LYS A 120 -9.61 -13.68 11.14
CA LYS A 120 -10.24 -15.00 11.10
C LYS A 120 -9.55 -16.00 10.16
N ASP A 121 -8.85 -15.52 9.13
CA ASP A 121 -8.40 -16.36 8.00
C ASP A 121 -6.87 -16.32 7.80
N THR A 122 -6.08 -16.71 8.82
CA THR A 122 -4.60 -16.58 8.73
C THR A 122 -3.84 -17.84 8.32
N ASP A 123 -4.46 -19.02 8.35
CA ASP A 123 -3.78 -20.29 8.07
C ASP A 123 -3.87 -20.74 6.60
N GLU A 124 -4.74 -20.14 5.79
CA GLU A 124 -4.82 -20.43 4.35
C GLU A 124 -3.52 -19.99 3.65
N PRO A 125 -2.91 -20.83 2.79
CA PRO A 125 -1.72 -20.45 2.04
C PRO A 125 -2.03 -19.39 0.98
N LEU A 126 -1.11 -18.46 0.77
CA LEU A 126 -1.16 -17.52 -0.35
C LEU A 126 -1.00 -18.28 -1.68
N GLN A 127 -1.67 -17.80 -2.72
CA GLN A 127 -1.81 -18.50 -4.01
C GLN A 127 -1.09 -17.80 -5.16
N VAL A 128 -0.77 -16.52 -5.00
CA VAL A 128 -0.11 -15.68 -5.99
C VAL A 128 1.21 -15.12 -5.46
N PHE A 129 1.25 -14.71 -4.19
CA PHE A 129 2.43 -14.16 -3.54
C PHE A 129 3.01 -15.12 -2.49
N THR A 130 4.26 -14.89 -2.08
CA THR A 130 4.76 -15.39 -0.79
C THR A 130 4.70 -14.28 0.26
N LEU A 131 4.65 -14.65 1.53
CA LEU A 131 4.62 -13.66 2.62
C LEU A 131 5.94 -12.88 2.66
N GLU A 132 7.08 -13.55 2.45
CA GLU A 132 8.42 -12.96 2.45
C GLU A 132 8.57 -11.93 1.32
N GLN A 133 7.99 -12.20 0.16
CA GLN A 133 7.97 -11.26 -0.96
C GLN A 133 7.27 -9.95 -0.58
N ILE A 134 6.10 -10.04 0.09
CA ILE A 134 5.34 -8.86 0.50
C ILE A 134 6.00 -8.14 1.67
N ILE A 135 6.60 -8.86 2.62
CA ILE A 135 7.42 -8.24 3.68
C ILE A 135 8.59 -7.47 3.07
N GLY A 136 9.35 -8.11 2.17
CA GLY A 136 10.49 -7.45 1.50
C GLY A 136 10.06 -6.20 0.74
N TYR A 137 8.89 -6.23 0.08
CA TYR A 137 8.29 -5.04 -0.55
C TYR A 137 8.02 -3.91 0.45
N ILE A 138 7.37 -4.21 1.57
CA ILE A 138 7.03 -3.22 2.60
C ILE A 138 8.31 -2.62 3.20
N GLU A 139 9.25 -3.47 3.64
CA GLU A 139 10.50 -3.02 4.26
C GLU A 139 11.34 -2.18 3.30
N THR A 140 11.46 -2.59 2.03
CA THR A 140 12.16 -1.79 1.00
C THR A 140 11.49 -0.43 0.78
N SER A 141 10.15 -0.38 0.83
CA SER A 141 9.40 0.88 0.70
C SER A 141 9.70 1.83 1.85
N VAL A 142 9.75 1.30 3.09
CA VAL A 142 10.09 2.07 4.30
C VAL A 142 11.53 2.56 4.26
N GLU A 143 12.50 1.68 3.97
CA GLU A 143 13.92 2.03 3.89
C GLU A 143 14.18 3.13 2.85
N LYS A 144 13.55 3.02 1.68
CA LYS A 144 13.64 4.02 0.61
C LYS A 144 12.99 5.34 1.02
N GLY A 145 11.87 5.29 1.74
CA GLY A 145 11.23 6.47 2.34
C GLY A 145 12.15 7.20 3.31
N ILE A 146 12.73 6.48 4.27
CA ILE A 146 13.69 7.02 5.25
C ILE A 146 14.89 7.66 4.55
N PHE A 147 15.44 6.99 3.54
CA PHE A 147 16.60 7.48 2.79
C PHE A 147 16.34 8.85 2.14
N TYR A 148 15.18 9.03 1.50
CA TYR A 148 14.87 10.28 0.82
C TYR A 148 14.43 11.39 1.77
N VAL A 149 13.70 11.06 2.84
CA VAL A 149 13.34 12.04 3.88
C VAL A 149 14.58 12.58 4.58
N ASN A 150 15.59 11.75 4.85
CA ASN A 150 16.84 12.18 5.49
C ASN A 150 17.82 12.91 4.55
N LYS A 151 17.56 12.91 3.23
CA LYS A 151 18.37 13.62 2.22
C LYS A 151 17.82 14.98 1.83
N GLY A 152 16.53 15.24 2.05
CA GLY A 152 15.86 16.52 1.79
C GLY A 152 16.03 17.49 2.93
#